data_AF-A0A942H798-F1
#
_entry.id   AF-A0A942H798-F1
#
_cell.length_a   1.000
_cell.length_b   1.000
_cell.length_c   1.000
_cell.angle_alpha   90.00
_cell.angle_beta   90.00
_cell.angle_gamma   90.00
#
_symmetry.space_group_name_H-M   'P 1'
#
loop_
_entity.id
_entity.type
_entity.pdbx_description
1 polymer ?
#
loop_
_entity_poly.entity_id
_entity_poly.type
_entity_poly.pdbx_seq_one_letter_code
_entity_poly.pdbx_strand_id
1 'polypeptide(L)'
;MGSLLVFGAKGDLTAKQAREMLRKLGGAELKSEQVRIKTVSNGVGGNAIVEATIDTAVRFKQEKGEWRVADIRLGDQHWESVELITEAVRREKMRRTEALLQKIADALEAYKKDQGRYVVTTDFTQLLDQLAPRYLPVTIRFDLWEQPLAYRSMGNEYRLNSAGPDLKHDTGDDLIVEKR
;
A
#
# COMPACT_ATOMS: atom_id res chain seq x y z
N MET A 1 -41.46 17.16 -19.71
CA MET A 1 -40.31 16.33 -19.29
C MET A 1 -39.33 17.23 -18.56
N GLY A 2 -39.47 17.34 -17.23
CA GLY A 2 -38.63 18.22 -16.42
C GLY A 2 -37.21 17.66 -16.28
N SER A 3 -36.21 18.48 -16.56
CA SER A 3 -34.80 18.16 -16.32
C SER A 3 -34.51 18.39 -14.84
N LEU A 4 -34.19 17.33 -14.10
CA LEU A 4 -33.78 17.43 -12.70
C LEU A 4 -32.31 17.83 -12.67
N LEU A 5 -32.04 19.08 -12.30
CA LEU A 5 -30.70 19.54 -11.91
C LEU A 5 -30.38 18.95 -10.54
N VAL A 6 -29.51 17.95 -10.49
CA VAL A 6 -28.93 17.45 -9.23
C VAL A 6 -27.85 18.45 -8.81
N PHE A 7 -28.14 19.28 -7.82
CA PHE A 7 -27.14 20.09 -7.12
C PHE A 7 -26.40 19.19 -6.12
N GLY A 8 -25.10 18.94 -6.36
CA GLY A 8 -24.23 18.26 -5.38
C GLY A 8 -24.08 19.08 -4.10
N ALA A 9 -23.92 18.40 -2.96
CA ALA A 9 -23.71 19.08 -1.68
C ALA A 9 -22.38 19.84 -1.67
N LYS A 10 -22.30 20.91 -0.89
CA LYS A 10 -21.11 21.75 -0.77
C LYS A 10 -19.96 20.95 -0.15
N GLY A 11 -19.07 20.41 -0.98
CA GLY A 11 -17.95 19.55 -0.56
C GLY A 11 -17.84 18.23 -1.34
N ASP A 12 -18.87 17.87 -2.11
CA ASP A 12 -18.84 16.66 -2.94
C ASP A 12 -17.79 16.77 -4.04
N LEU A 13 -17.12 15.65 -4.32
CA LEU A 13 -16.17 15.57 -5.41
C LEU A 13 -16.95 15.67 -6.73
N THR A 14 -16.60 16.67 -7.55
CA THR A 14 -17.17 16.79 -8.89
C THR A 14 -16.34 16.04 -9.93
N ALA A 15 -16.97 15.63 -11.02
CA ALA A 15 -16.26 15.03 -12.17
C ALA A 15 -15.18 15.95 -12.75
N LYS A 16 -15.35 17.28 -12.68
CA LYS A 16 -14.33 18.23 -13.13
C LYS A 16 -13.11 18.19 -12.21
N GLN A 17 -13.32 18.24 -10.89
CA GLN A 17 -12.22 18.15 -9.92
C GLN A 17 -11.50 16.81 -10.00
N ALA A 18 -12.24 15.71 -10.06
CA ALA A 18 -11.69 14.36 -10.22
C ALA A 18 -10.80 14.26 -11.47
N ARG A 19 -11.28 14.80 -12.60
CA ARG A 19 -10.51 14.83 -13.86
C ARG A 19 -9.22 15.63 -13.72
N GLU A 20 -9.28 16.82 -13.14
CA GLU A 20 -8.09 17.67 -12.94
C GLU A 20 -7.04 17.02 -12.04
N MET A 21 -7.46 16.30 -11.01
CA MET A 21 -6.55 15.53 -10.17
C MET A 21 -5.94 14.33 -10.92
N LEU A 22 -6.76 13.56 -11.64
CA LEU A 22 -6.29 12.41 -12.42
C LEU A 22 -5.33 12.80 -13.55
N ARG A 23 -5.52 13.97 -14.16
CA ARG A 23 -4.59 14.50 -15.17
C ARG A 23 -3.17 14.68 -14.66
N LYS A 24 -3.01 14.86 -13.35
CA LYS A 24 -1.75 15.12 -12.65
C LYS A 24 -1.29 13.96 -11.77
N LEU A 25 -1.99 12.84 -11.81
CA LEU A 25 -1.71 11.70 -10.94
C LEU A 25 -0.31 11.16 -11.21
N GLY A 26 0.49 10.98 -10.15
CA GLY A 26 1.83 10.42 -10.26
C GLY A 26 2.81 11.28 -11.07
N GLY A 27 2.57 12.59 -11.17
CA GLY A 27 3.41 13.50 -11.97
C GLY A 27 3.05 13.55 -13.45
N ALA A 28 1.94 12.92 -13.85
CA ALA A 28 1.46 12.98 -15.22
C ALA A 28 1.04 14.40 -15.65
N GLU A 29 0.99 14.63 -16.96
CA GLU A 29 0.50 15.84 -17.61
C GLU A 29 -0.49 15.47 -18.72
N LEU A 30 -1.55 14.75 -18.36
CA LEU A 30 -2.55 14.29 -19.33
C LEU A 30 -3.43 15.43 -19.82
N LYS A 31 -3.81 15.39 -21.09
CA LYS A 31 -4.79 16.31 -21.64
C LYS A 31 -6.20 15.98 -21.14
N SER A 32 -7.09 16.97 -21.14
CA SER A 32 -8.44 16.83 -20.57
C SER A 32 -9.28 15.77 -21.28
N GLU A 33 -9.10 15.64 -22.59
CA GLU A 33 -9.75 14.69 -23.48
C GLU A 33 -9.27 13.24 -23.26
N GLN A 34 -8.07 13.07 -22.70
CA GLN A 34 -7.53 11.76 -22.35
C GLN A 34 -8.12 11.21 -21.07
N VAL A 35 -8.83 12.00 -20.26
CA VAL A 35 -9.40 11.56 -18.98
C VAL A 35 -10.91 11.73 -19.03
N ARG A 36 -11.63 10.61 -19.11
CA ARG A 36 -13.09 10.60 -19.10
C ARG A 36 -13.60 10.04 -17.78
N ILE A 37 -14.26 10.88 -17.00
CA ILE A 37 -14.97 10.43 -15.79
C ILE A 37 -16.28 9.76 -16.22
N LYS A 38 -16.48 8.51 -15.78
CA LYS A 38 -17.73 7.77 -15.97
C LYS A 38 -18.71 8.08 -14.84
N THR A 39 -18.24 7.89 -13.61
CA THR A 39 -19.09 7.93 -12.42
C THR A 39 -18.32 8.52 -11.25
N VAL A 40 -19.00 9.31 -10.42
CA VAL A 40 -18.48 9.77 -9.12
C VAL A 40 -19.50 9.39 -8.06
N SER A 41 -19.09 8.49 -7.17
CA SER A 41 -19.89 8.02 -6.05
C SER A 41 -19.34 8.65 -4.77
N ASN A 42 -19.99 9.71 -4.31
CA ASN A 42 -19.65 10.36 -3.04
C ASN A 42 -20.17 9.51 -1.88
N GLY A 43 -19.27 9.18 -0.95
CA GLY A 43 -19.53 8.39 0.24
C GLY A 43 -19.51 9.23 1.52
N VAL A 44 -19.75 8.56 2.64
CA VAL A 44 -19.75 9.19 3.97
C VAL A 44 -18.32 9.57 4.38
N GLY A 45 -18.19 10.69 5.09
CA GLY A 45 -16.91 11.13 5.65
C GLY A 45 -15.96 11.78 4.64
N GLY A 46 -16.47 12.30 3.51
CA GLY A 46 -15.65 12.97 2.49
C GLY A 46 -14.88 12.02 1.57
N ASN A 47 -15.19 10.72 1.62
CA ASN A 47 -14.62 9.74 0.70
C ASN A 47 -15.42 9.72 -0.61
N ALA A 48 -14.76 9.45 -1.73
CA ALA A 48 -15.43 9.29 -3.02
C ALA A 48 -14.75 8.20 -3.85
N ILE A 49 -15.55 7.45 -4.61
CA ILE A 49 -15.07 6.49 -5.61
C ILE A 49 -15.31 7.10 -6.98
N VAL A 50 -14.26 7.15 -7.79
CA VAL A 50 -14.32 7.68 -9.16
C VAL A 50 -14.02 6.56 -10.13
N GLU A 51 -14.95 6.30 -11.04
CA GLU A 51 -14.72 5.44 -12.19
C GLU A 51 -14.34 6.32 -13.38
N ALA A 52 -13.21 6.01 -14.02
CA ALA A 52 -12.70 6.79 -15.15
C ALA A 52 -12.08 5.89 -16.23
N THR A 53 -12.00 6.43 -17.44
CA THR A 53 -11.17 5.92 -18.52
C THR A 53 -10.03 6.90 -18.78
N ILE A 54 -8.83 6.36 -18.98
CA ILE A 54 -7.65 7.13 -19.38
C ILE A 54 -7.19 6.62 -20.75
N ASP A 55 -7.24 7.48 -21.76
CA ASP A 55 -6.81 7.19 -23.11
C ASP A 55 -5.35 7.63 -23.28
N THR A 56 -4.43 6.66 -23.29
CA THR A 56 -3.00 6.93 -23.51
C THR A 56 -2.30 5.83 -24.31
N ALA A 57 -1.12 6.16 -24.81
CA ALA A 57 -0.27 5.22 -25.53
C ALA A 57 0.62 4.44 -24.55
N VAL A 58 0.83 3.17 -24.87
CA VAL A 58 1.75 2.27 -24.15
C VAL A 58 2.74 1.69 -25.13
N ARG A 59 4.00 1.56 -24.73
CA ARG A 59 5.05 0.88 -25.49
C ARG A 59 5.20 -0.52 -24.97
N PHE A 60 5.36 -1.46 -25.89
CA PHE A 60 5.67 -2.85 -25.56
C PHE A 60 7.11 -3.15 -25.99
N LYS A 61 7.78 -4.01 -25.21
CA LYS A 61 9.07 -4.61 -25.56
C LYS A 61 8.94 -6.12 -25.50
N GLN A 62 9.69 -6.81 -26.36
CA GLN A 62 9.82 -8.26 -26.28
C GLN A 62 11.04 -8.61 -25.45
N GLU A 63 10.87 -9.42 -24.41
CA GLU A 63 11.94 -9.88 -23.52
C GLU A 63 11.84 -11.39 -23.36
N LYS A 64 12.91 -12.13 -23.69
CA LYS A 64 12.95 -13.61 -23.60
C LYS A 64 11.77 -14.30 -24.30
N GLY A 65 11.30 -13.71 -25.40
CA GLY A 65 10.15 -14.23 -26.17
C GLY A 65 8.78 -13.75 -25.68
N GLU A 66 8.70 -13.05 -24.54
CA GLU A 66 7.45 -12.55 -23.97
C GLU A 66 7.25 -11.06 -24.25
N TRP A 67 6.01 -10.67 -24.60
CA TRP A 67 5.63 -9.25 -24.69
C TRP A 67 5.38 -8.67 -23.31
N ARG A 68 5.96 -7.51 -23.03
CA ARG A 68 5.76 -6.78 -21.77
C ARG A 68 5.54 -5.30 -22.03
N VAL A 69 4.79 -4.64 -21.16
CA VAL A 69 4.66 -3.17 -21.22
C VAL A 69 5.96 -2.56 -20.73
N ALA A 70 6.62 -1.78 -21.58
CA ALA A 70 7.85 -1.07 -21.28
C ALA A 70 7.56 0.28 -20.63
N ASP A 71 6.75 1.09 -21.33
CA ASP A 71 6.50 2.48 -20.97
C ASP A 71 5.02 2.83 -21.13
N ILE A 72 4.57 3.78 -20.32
CA ILE A 72 3.27 4.45 -20.46
C ILE A 72 3.50 5.93 -20.75
N ARG A 73 2.75 6.49 -21.70
CA ARG A 73 2.83 7.93 -21.98
C ARG A 73 2.01 8.69 -20.94
N LEU A 74 2.66 9.53 -20.15
CA LEU A 74 2.03 10.31 -19.09
C LEU A 74 1.90 11.80 -19.42
N GLY A 75 2.50 12.27 -20.51
CA GLY A 75 2.38 13.66 -20.98
C GLY A 75 2.74 13.78 -22.46
N ASP A 76 2.84 15.01 -22.96
CA ASP A 76 3.30 15.22 -24.33
C ASP A 76 4.79 14.84 -24.43
N GLN A 77 5.08 13.83 -25.26
CA GLN A 77 6.41 13.21 -25.38
C GLN A 77 7.04 12.66 -24.08
N HIS A 78 6.30 12.66 -22.97
CA HIS A 78 6.77 12.14 -21.70
C HIS A 78 6.35 10.67 -21.52
N TRP A 79 7.33 9.78 -21.60
CA TRP A 79 7.17 8.34 -21.41
C TRP A 79 7.79 7.94 -20.08
N GLU A 80 7.03 7.21 -19.28
CA GLU A 80 7.48 6.72 -17.98
C GLU A 80 7.61 5.20 -18.01
N SER A 81 8.73 4.69 -17.48
CA SER A 81 9.00 3.26 -17.46
C SER A 81 8.13 2.55 -16.43
N VAL A 82 7.38 1.55 -16.88
CA VAL A 82 6.53 0.72 -16.00
C VAL A 82 7.37 -0.08 -15.01
N GLU A 83 8.56 -0.52 -15.43
CA GLU A 83 9.52 -1.22 -14.57
C GLU A 83 10.01 -0.30 -13.44
N LEU A 84 10.39 0.95 -13.76
CA LEU A 84 10.83 1.92 -12.75
C LEU A 84 9.72 2.22 -11.72
N ILE A 85 8.48 2.44 -12.18
CA ILE A 85 7.32 2.65 -11.30
C ILE A 85 7.13 1.43 -10.38
N THR A 86 7.12 0.23 -10.95
CA THR A 86 6.88 -1.01 -10.22
C THR A 86 7.96 -1.23 -9.15
N GLU A 87 9.22 -1.03 -9.50
CA GLU A 87 10.35 -1.14 -8.57
C GLU A 87 10.32 -0.05 -7.49
N ALA A 88 9.92 1.18 -7.84
CA ALA A 88 9.75 2.25 -6.86
C ALA A 88 8.65 1.92 -5.84
N VAL A 89 7.49 1.41 -6.30
CA VAL A 89 6.41 0.96 -5.43
C VAL A 89 6.87 -0.20 -4.55
N ARG A 90 7.56 -1.20 -5.12
CA ARG A 90 8.10 -2.34 -4.37
C ARG A 90 9.04 -1.89 -3.26
N ARG A 91 10.02 -1.04 -3.58
CA ARG A 91 10.97 -0.49 -2.60
C ARG A 91 10.28 0.30 -1.49
N GLU A 92 9.29 1.12 -1.84
CA GLU A 92 8.56 1.90 -0.84
C GLU A 92 7.69 1.01 0.06
N LYS A 93 7.08 -0.06 -0.49
CA LYS A 93 6.38 -1.07 0.32
C LYS A 93 7.34 -1.76 1.29
N MET A 94 8.52 -2.20 0.83
CA MET A 94 9.53 -2.81 1.71
C MET A 94 9.92 -1.86 2.85
N ARG A 95 10.32 -0.62 2.52
CA ARG A 95 10.72 0.39 3.51
C ARG A 95 9.62 0.66 4.55
N ARG A 96 8.36 0.74 4.13
CA ARG A 96 7.22 0.94 5.05
C ARG A 96 6.94 -0.30 5.89
N THR A 97 7.02 -1.49 5.31
CA THR A 97 6.87 -2.75 6.06
C THR A 97 7.97 -2.89 7.11
N GLU A 98 9.24 -2.63 6.78
CA GLU A 98 10.34 -2.60 7.74
C GLU A 98 10.06 -1.64 8.90
N ALA A 99 9.55 -0.44 8.60
CA ALA A 99 9.17 0.52 9.64
C ALA A 99 7.99 0.02 10.51
N LEU A 100 7.07 -0.78 9.97
CA LEU A 100 6.02 -1.44 10.77
C LEU A 100 6.62 -2.52 11.68
N LEU A 101 7.52 -3.35 11.15
CA LEU A 101 8.21 -4.38 11.92
C LEU A 101 9.01 -3.76 13.07
N GLN A 102 9.72 -2.66 12.81
CA GLN A 102 10.49 -1.95 13.84
C GLN A 102 9.59 -1.40 14.96
N LYS A 103 8.40 -0.89 14.65
CA LYS A 103 7.44 -0.45 15.68
C LYS A 103 7.00 -1.60 16.60
N ILE A 104 6.79 -2.79 16.04
CA ILE A 104 6.44 -3.98 16.82
C ILE A 104 7.65 -4.44 17.65
N ALA A 105 8.85 -4.39 17.09
CA ALA A 105 10.09 -4.70 17.80
C ALA A 105 10.32 -3.76 19.00
N ASP A 106 10.10 -2.45 18.83
CA ASP A 106 10.20 -1.48 19.92
C ASP A 106 9.18 -1.77 21.04
N ALA A 107 7.96 -2.17 20.66
CA ALA A 107 6.93 -2.59 21.61
C ALA A 107 7.31 -3.88 22.35
N LEU A 108 7.93 -4.84 21.67
CA LEU A 108 8.46 -6.08 22.26
C LEU A 108 9.59 -5.80 23.26
N GLU A 109 10.49 -4.86 22.96
CA GLU A 109 11.56 -4.46 23.88
C GLU A 109 11.00 -3.78 25.13
N ALA A 110 10.00 -2.89 24.97
CA ALA A 110 9.31 -2.28 26.10
C ALA A 110 8.58 -3.33 26.95
N TYR A 111 7.88 -4.28 26.32
CA TYR A 111 7.24 -5.40 27.01
C TYR A 111 8.26 -6.23 27.79
N LYS A 112 9.40 -6.60 27.18
CA LYS A 112 10.46 -7.36 27.84
C LYS A 112 11.06 -6.62 29.02
N LYS A 113 11.26 -5.30 28.91
CA LYS A 113 11.76 -4.48 30.02
C LYS A 113 10.85 -4.55 31.25
N ASP A 114 9.54 -4.57 31.05
CA ASP A 114 8.55 -4.61 32.12
C ASP A 114 8.28 -6.04 32.63
N GLN A 115 8.34 -7.05 31.76
CA GLN A 115 7.96 -8.44 32.06
C GLN A 115 9.15 -9.39 32.25
N GLY A 116 10.36 -8.94 31.97
CA GLY A 116 11.60 -9.72 32.02
C GLY A 116 11.79 -10.70 30.85
N ARG A 117 10.82 -10.85 29.96
CA ARG A 117 10.84 -11.77 28.79
C ARG A 117 9.94 -11.26 27.67
N TYR A 118 10.16 -11.75 26.46
CA TYR A 118 9.23 -11.58 25.33
C TYR A 118 7.98 -12.46 25.48
N VAL A 119 6.95 -12.13 24.69
CA VAL A 119 5.70 -12.89 24.64
C VAL A 119 5.95 -14.27 24.04
N VAL A 120 5.74 -15.34 24.80
CA VAL A 120 5.94 -16.71 24.31
C VAL A 120 4.68 -17.16 23.58
N THR A 121 4.67 -17.01 22.26
CA THR A 121 3.61 -17.52 21.38
C THR A 121 4.15 -17.69 19.96
N THR A 122 3.41 -18.44 19.14
CA THR A 122 3.59 -18.53 17.68
C THR A 122 2.40 -17.90 16.93
N ASP A 123 1.43 -17.38 17.66
CA ASP A 123 0.23 -16.74 17.11
C ASP A 123 0.39 -15.21 17.19
N PHE A 124 0.41 -14.59 16.01
CA PHE A 124 0.57 -13.14 15.91
C PHE A 124 -0.60 -12.37 16.54
N THR A 125 -1.81 -12.91 16.54
CA THR A 125 -2.96 -12.25 17.17
C THR A 125 -2.78 -12.24 18.69
N GLN A 126 -2.35 -13.36 19.28
CA GLN A 126 -2.06 -13.43 20.71
C GLN A 126 -0.92 -12.49 21.11
N LEU A 127 0.08 -12.31 20.24
CA LEU A 127 1.10 -11.29 20.46
C LEU A 127 0.47 -9.90 20.59
N LEU A 128 -0.39 -9.51 19.64
CA LEU A 128 -1.03 -8.20 19.65
C LEU A 128 -1.90 -7.98 20.90
N ASP A 129 -2.61 -9.01 21.36
CA ASP A 129 -3.42 -8.94 22.58
C ASP A 129 -2.59 -8.65 23.84
N GLN A 130 -1.31 -9.03 23.85
CA GLN A 130 -0.38 -8.74 24.95
C GLN A 130 0.30 -7.37 24.83
N LEU A 131 0.52 -6.89 23.60
CA LEU A 131 1.18 -5.61 23.36
C LEU A 131 0.21 -4.42 23.40
N ALA A 132 -1.02 -4.61 22.92
CA ALA A 132 -1.98 -3.54 22.78
C ALA A 132 -2.80 -3.30 24.08
N PRO A 133 -3.25 -2.06 24.33
CA PRO A 133 -2.80 -0.82 23.69
C PRO A 133 -1.50 -0.27 24.32
N ARG A 134 -1.02 -0.86 25.42
CA ARG A 134 0.01 -0.27 26.30
C ARG A 134 1.36 -0.06 25.60
N TYR A 135 1.85 -1.08 24.90
CA TYR A 135 3.15 -1.05 24.22
C TYR A 135 2.99 -0.79 22.72
N LEU A 136 1.86 -1.18 22.14
CA LEU A 136 1.53 -0.97 20.74
C LEU A 136 0.14 -0.32 20.61
N PRO A 137 0.03 1.01 20.48
CA PRO A 137 -1.25 1.72 20.46
C PRO A 137 -1.96 1.65 19.10
N VAL A 138 -1.30 1.13 18.07
CA VAL A 138 -1.81 1.02 16.70
C VAL A 138 -2.00 -0.43 16.31
N THR A 139 -3.09 -0.75 15.62
CA THR A 139 -3.33 -2.10 15.10
C THR A 139 -2.51 -2.32 13.83
N ILE A 140 -1.46 -3.14 13.93
CA ILE A 140 -0.63 -3.57 12.80
C ILE A 140 -0.77 -5.09 12.70
N ARG A 141 -1.48 -5.58 11.68
CA ARG A 141 -1.72 -7.02 11.45
C ARG A 141 -1.11 -7.53 10.14
N PHE A 142 -1.05 -6.65 9.15
CA PHE A 142 -0.66 -6.98 7.79
C PHE A 142 0.50 -6.10 7.34
N ASP A 143 1.31 -6.64 6.42
CA ASP A 143 2.27 -5.84 5.67
C ASP A 143 1.61 -5.08 4.50
N LEU A 144 2.44 -4.39 3.71
CA LEU A 144 1.98 -3.58 2.57
C LEU A 144 1.61 -4.43 1.33
N TRP A 145 1.73 -5.76 1.42
CA TRP A 145 1.19 -6.72 0.45
C TRP A 145 -0.02 -7.48 0.99
N GLU A 146 -0.61 -6.97 2.09
CA GLU A 146 -1.79 -7.53 2.73
C GLU A 146 -1.56 -8.96 3.26
N GLN A 147 -0.31 -9.36 3.46
CA GLN A 147 0.01 -10.64 4.09
C GLN A 147 0.07 -10.50 5.61
N PRO A 148 -0.44 -11.48 6.37
CA PRO A 148 -0.30 -11.50 7.82
C PRO A 148 1.17 -11.45 8.24
N LEU A 149 1.47 -10.67 9.27
CA LEU A 149 2.78 -10.73 9.90
C LEU A 149 2.89 -12.00 10.74
N ALA A 150 4.10 -12.57 10.82
CA ALA A 150 4.38 -13.78 11.56
C ALA A 150 5.34 -13.50 12.72
N TYR A 151 5.14 -14.21 13.83
CA TYR A 151 5.94 -14.07 15.05
C TYR A 151 6.15 -15.42 15.73
N ARG A 152 7.35 -15.60 16.27
CA ARG A 152 7.68 -16.72 17.16
C ARG A 152 8.68 -16.29 18.21
N SER A 153 8.54 -16.80 19.43
CA SER A 153 9.49 -16.55 20.52
C SER A 153 9.64 -17.73 21.46
N MET A 154 10.83 -17.87 22.05
CA MET A 154 11.14 -18.78 23.15
C MET A 154 11.43 -18.03 24.47
N GLY A 155 10.95 -16.79 24.60
CA GLY A 155 11.03 -15.99 25.81
C GLY A 155 12.19 -14.99 25.83
N ASN A 156 13.42 -15.43 25.56
CA ASN A 156 14.58 -14.52 25.47
C ASN A 156 14.96 -14.15 24.04
N GLU A 157 14.44 -14.90 23.08
CA GLU A 157 14.67 -14.73 21.65
C GLU A 157 13.33 -14.53 20.95
N TYR A 158 13.31 -13.80 19.85
CA TYR A 158 12.15 -13.74 18.96
C TYR A 158 12.56 -13.60 17.51
N ARG A 159 11.65 -13.99 16.63
CA ARG A 159 11.66 -13.67 15.22
C ARG A 159 10.30 -13.11 14.82
N LEU A 160 10.34 -11.97 14.15
CA LEU A 160 9.22 -11.27 13.55
C LEU A 160 9.49 -11.17 12.04
N ASN A 161 8.54 -11.57 11.20
CA ASN A 161 8.74 -11.53 9.75
C ASN A 161 7.49 -11.14 8.95
N SER A 162 7.74 -10.53 7.79
CA SER A 162 6.79 -10.32 6.70
C SER A 162 7.19 -11.21 5.53
N ALA A 163 6.19 -11.78 4.84
CA ALA A 163 6.38 -12.57 3.61
C ALA A 163 6.92 -11.73 2.44
N GLY A 164 6.74 -10.42 2.48
CA GLY A 164 7.34 -9.52 1.51
C GLY A 164 6.78 -9.68 0.09
N PRO A 165 7.56 -9.28 -0.93
CA PRO A 165 7.11 -9.19 -2.31
C PRO A 165 6.59 -10.48 -2.97
N ASP A 166 7.14 -11.65 -2.64
CA ASP A 166 6.75 -12.92 -3.25
C ASP A 166 5.51 -13.58 -2.60
N LEU A 167 5.01 -12.96 -1.52
CA LEU A 167 3.84 -13.36 -0.74
C LEU A 167 3.98 -14.71 -0.04
N LYS A 168 5.19 -15.23 0.14
CA LYS A 168 5.47 -16.50 0.80
C LYS A 168 6.36 -16.27 2.01
N HIS A 169 6.04 -16.92 3.11
CA HIS A 169 6.95 -16.94 4.26
C HIS A 169 8.08 -17.91 4.04
N ASP A 170 9.19 -17.66 4.73
CA ASP A 170 10.38 -18.51 4.76
C ASP A 170 11.10 -18.58 3.40
N THR A 171 11.07 -17.48 2.64
CA THR A 171 11.82 -17.29 1.40
C THR A 171 12.93 -16.26 1.57
N GLY A 172 13.67 -15.99 0.50
CA GLY A 172 14.85 -15.10 0.54
C GLY A 172 14.53 -13.61 0.60
N ASP A 173 13.28 -13.21 0.33
CA ASP A 173 12.82 -11.82 0.36
C ASP A 173 11.98 -11.47 1.59
N ASP A 174 11.80 -12.42 2.52
CA ASP A 174 11.24 -12.17 3.85
C ASP A 174 11.96 -10.99 4.51
N LEU A 175 11.18 -10.04 5.02
CA LEU A 175 11.70 -8.96 5.85
C LEU A 175 11.67 -9.42 7.30
N ILE A 176 12.84 -9.53 7.93
CA ILE A 176 13.00 -10.18 9.24
C ILE A 176 13.59 -9.19 10.25
N VAL A 177 12.98 -9.15 11.44
CA VAL A 177 13.57 -8.56 12.64
C VAL A 177 13.66 -9.65 13.70
N GLU A 178 14.87 -9.91 14.20
CA GLU A 178 15.10 -10.95 15.21
C GLU A 178 16.04 -10.51 16.32
N LYS A 179 15.85 -11.11 17.49
CA LYS A 179 16.75 -11.02 18.64
C LYS A 179 17.07 -12.44 19.10
N ARG A 180 18.35 -12.69 19.32
CA ARG A 180 18.92 -13.90 19.89
C ARG A 180 19.48 -13.59 21.28
#